data_AF-A0A939WU30-F1
#
_entry.id   AF-A0A939WU30-F1
#
_cell.length_a   1.000
_cell.length_b   1.000
_cell.length_c   1.000
_cell.angle_alpha   90.00
_cell.angle_beta   90.00
_cell.angle_gamma   90.00
#
_symmetry.space_group_name_H-M   'P 1'
#
loop_
_entity.id
_entity.type
_entity.pdbx_description
1 polymer ?
#
loop_
_entity_poly.entity_id
_entity_poly.type
_entity_poly.pdbx_seq_one_letter_code
_entity_poly.pdbx_strand_id
1 'polypeptide(L)'
;MSNWSQLGGHDWSYLLEHQPRFADRCDWSKLEGCDWAPLLHMQPQFAAHCDWSKLDGCNWVGLLETQPQFAEFCDWDKLDGTDWANLICSAYGLEFAEHCDWGKLDGEDWSRVLSRHPRFADKCDWSKLDGCDWAELLSDRAEFAEKCDWGKLDAINWRRLVSIRPEFVDRCDMGKFTGGQIVLLFRDGGRRPVSGLAHRVDECDLTTLGVSDWCNVLAVRPDLVGAFEASTHDWAADEKLVSGEDAEMMPAEEFFKDAE
;
A
#
# COMPACT_ATOMS: atom_id res chain seq x y z
N MET A 1 -48.80 -21.58 -16.90
CA MET A 1 -48.41 -20.20 -17.28
C MET A 1 -47.20 -19.85 -16.45
N SER A 2 -46.04 -19.63 -17.08
CA SER A 2 -44.85 -19.18 -16.35
C SER A 2 -45.09 -17.76 -15.85
N ASN A 3 -44.89 -17.51 -14.55
CA ASN A 3 -45.19 -16.23 -13.93
C ASN A 3 -43.98 -15.28 -13.99
N TRP A 4 -43.64 -14.83 -15.21
CA TRP A 4 -42.47 -13.99 -15.48
C TRP A 4 -42.41 -12.70 -14.65
N SER A 5 -43.55 -12.21 -14.17
CA SER A 5 -43.63 -11.00 -13.34
C SER A 5 -42.97 -11.16 -11.97
N GLN A 6 -42.78 -12.39 -11.48
CA GLN A 6 -42.15 -12.69 -10.19
C GLN A 6 -40.61 -12.63 -10.23
N LEU A 7 -40.00 -12.71 -11.43
CA LEU A 7 -38.54 -12.67 -11.56
C LEU A 7 -38.03 -11.24 -11.28
N GLY A 8 -37.02 -11.13 -10.42
CA GLY A 8 -36.25 -9.90 -10.18
C GLY A 8 -35.17 -9.67 -11.24
N GLY A 9 -34.45 -8.56 -11.15
CA GLY A 9 -33.33 -8.23 -12.05
C GLY A 9 -32.27 -9.33 -12.10
N HIS A 10 -31.83 -9.79 -10.93
CA HIS A 10 -30.86 -10.87 -10.79
C HIS A 10 -31.32 -12.19 -11.42
N ASP A 11 -32.58 -12.59 -11.18
CA ASP A 11 -33.15 -13.81 -11.77
C ASP A 11 -33.18 -13.71 -13.30
N TRP A 12 -33.52 -12.53 -13.83
CA TRP A 12 -33.52 -12.29 -15.27
C TRP A 12 -32.11 -12.34 -15.85
N SER A 13 -31.14 -11.67 -15.23
CA SER A 13 -29.75 -11.68 -15.69
C SER A 13 -29.20 -13.10 -15.74
N TYR A 14 -29.37 -13.87 -14.66
CA TYR A 14 -28.93 -15.27 -14.61
C TYR A 14 -29.61 -16.15 -15.66
N LEU A 15 -30.93 -15.99 -15.85
CA LEU A 15 -31.68 -16.73 -16.88
C LEU A 15 -31.17 -16.40 -18.28
N LEU A 16 -30.95 -15.13 -18.59
CA LEU A 16 -30.55 -14.67 -19.92
C LEU A 16 -29.10 -14.99 -20.26
N GLU A 17 -28.22 -15.03 -19.25
CA GLU A 17 -26.85 -15.51 -19.39
C GLU A 17 -26.81 -16.93 -19.97
N HIS A 18 -27.71 -17.81 -19.50
CA HIS A 18 -27.73 -19.22 -19.87
C HIS A 18 -28.74 -19.54 -21.00
N GLN A 19 -29.79 -18.73 -21.14
CA GLN A 19 -30.90 -18.97 -22.07
C GLN A 19 -31.34 -17.66 -22.76
N PRO A 20 -30.50 -17.11 -23.67
CA PRO A 20 -30.77 -15.82 -24.33
C PRO A 20 -32.06 -15.80 -25.17
N ARG A 21 -32.61 -16.96 -25.51
CA ARG A 21 -33.90 -17.09 -26.22
C ARG A 21 -35.12 -16.51 -25.48
N PHE A 22 -35.00 -16.21 -24.18
CA PHE A 22 -36.08 -15.59 -23.39
C PHE A 22 -35.99 -14.06 -23.33
N ALA A 23 -35.09 -13.45 -24.10
CA ALA A 23 -34.92 -12.00 -24.16
C ALA A 23 -36.22 -11.25 -24.53
N ASP A 24 -37.08 -11.83 -25.36
CA ASP A 24 -38.39 -11.27 -25.74
C ASP A 24 -39.38 -11.19 -24.56
N ARG A 25 -39.10 -11.88 -23.46
CA ARG A 25 -39.91 -11.91 -22.23
C ARG A 25 -39.31 -11.13 -21.09
N CYS A 26 -38.06 -10.69 -21.21
CA CYS A 26 -37.35 -10.01 -20.14
C CYS A 26 -37.96 -8.62 -19.89
N ASP A 27 -38.18 -8.32 -18.63
CA ASP A 27 -38.44 -6.95 -18.18
C ASP A 27 -37.11 -6.28 -17.87
N TRP A 28 -36.48 -5.73 -18.92
CA TRP A 28 -35.16 -5.09 -18.85
C TRP A 28 -35.07 -3.96 -17.81
N SER A 29 -36.20 -3.34 -17.47
CA SER A 29 -36.25 -2.25 -16.48
C SER A 29 -35.89 -2.70 -15.07
N LYS A 30 -36.00 -4.00 -14.78
CA LYS A 30 -35.68 -4.60 -13.48
C LYS A 30 -34.19 -4.85 -13.26
N LEU A 31 -33.38 -4.86 -14.32
CA LEU A 31 -31.95 -5.11 -14.21
C LEU A 31 -31.27 -3.84 -13.69
N GLU A 32 -30.42 -4.00 -12.68
CA GLU A 32 -29.55 -2.96 -12.15
C GLU A 32 -28.11 -3.09 -12.67
N GLY A 33 -27.21 -2.16 -12.35
CA GLY A 33 -25.84 -2.16 -12.85
C GLY A 33 -25.08 -3.48 -12.61
N CYS A 34 -25.24 -4.07 -11.42
CA CYS A 34 -24.66 -5.36 -11.06
C CYS A 34 -25.27 -6.57 -11.81
N ASP A 35 -26.47 -6.42 -12.39
CA ASP A 35 -27.10 -7.42 -13.25
C ASP A 35 -26.61 -7.29 -14.69
N TRP A 36 -26.42 -6.04 -15.16
CA TRP A 36 -26.02 -5.73 -16.52
C TRP A 36 -24.58 -6.11 -16.84
N ALA A 37 -23.62 -5.77 -15.97
CA ALA A 37 -22.20 -6.04 -16.22
C ALA A 37 -21.90 -7.54 -16.50
N PRO A 38 -22.30 -8.51 -15.65
CA PRO A 38 -22.09 -9.93 -15.94
C PRO A 38 -22.93 -10.43 -17.12
N LEU A 39 -24.13 -9.88 -17.33
CA LEU A 39 -24.95 -10.26 -18.48
C LEU A 39 -24.27 -9.86 -19.79
N LEU A 40 -23.75 -8.64 -19.89
CA LEU A 40 -23.08 -8.14 -21.10
C LEU A 40 -21.71 -8.77 -21.30
N HIS A 41 -21.04 -9.20 -20.23
CA HIS A 41 -19.84 -10.04 -20.32
C HIS A 41 -20.13 -11.32 -21.12
N MET A 42 -21.24 -12.00 -20.82
CA MET A 42 -21.58 -13.31 -21.42
C MET A 42 -22.41 -13.20 -22.70
N GLN A 43 -23.24 -12.17 -22.80
CA GLN A 43 -24.22 -11.98 -23.87
C GLN A 43 -24.16 -10.53 -24.41
N PRO A 44 -23.06 -10.12 -25.06
CA PRO A 44 -22.85 -8.75 -25.52
C PRO A 44 -23.92 -8.25 -26.51
N GLN A 45 -24.65 -9.15 -27.18
CA GLN A 45 -25.77 -8.79 -28.05
C GLN A 45 -26.93 -8.08 -27.33
N PHE A 46 -27.01 -8.17 -26.00
CA PHE A 46 -28.02 -7.47 -25.20
C PHE A 46 -27.67 -6.01 -24.89
N ALA A 47 -26.52 -5.52 -25.36
CA ALA A 47 -26.13 -4.11 -25.25
C ALA A 47 -27.20 -3.14 -25.78
N ALA A 48 -27.96 -3.54 -26.80
CA ALA A 48 -29.06 -2.73 -27.35
C ALA A 48 -30.23 -2.50 -26.37
N HIS A 49 -30.31 -3.28 -25.29
CA HIS A 49 -31.30 -3.16 -24.23
C HIS A 49 -30.73 -2.57 -22.93
N CYS A 50 -29.41 -2.39 -22.85
CA CYS A 50 -28.76 -1.96 -21.63
C CYS A 50 -29.10 -0.51 -21.31
N ASP A 51 -29.53 -0.28 -20.07
CA ASP A 51 -29.57 1.05 -19.49
C ASP A 51 -28.19 1.37 -18.91
N TRP A 52 -27.30 1.90 -19.76
CA TRP A 52 -25.94 2.29 -19.39
C TRP A 52 -25.87 3.26 -18.21
N SER A 53 -26.95 4.01 -17.95
CA SER A 53 -27.03 4.95 -16.83
C SER A 53 -27.07 4.24 -15.46
N LYS A 54 -27.38 2.94 -15.42
CA LYS A 54 -27.41 2.14 -14.18
C LYS A 54 -26.06 1.57 -13.78
N LEU A 55 -25.07 1.58 -14.67
CA LEU A 55 -23.72 1.08 -14.37
C LEU A 55 -22.97 2.12 -13.53
N ASP A 56 -22.39 1.67 -12.41
CA ASP A 56 -21.42 2.43 -11.62
C ASP A 56 -19.98 2.19 -12.12
N GLY A 57 -19.00 2.85 -11.50
CA GLY A 57 -17.59 2.74 -11.88
C GLY A 57 -17.07 1.31 -11.82
N CYS A 58 -17.37 0.56 -10.75
CA CYS A 58 -16.98 -0.84 -10.61
C CYS A 58 -17.60 -1.73 -11.71
N ASN A 59 -18.87 -1.49 -12.07
CA ASN A 59 -19.52 -2.19 -13.18
C ASN A 59 -18.82 -1.90 -14.51
N TRP A 60 -18.45 -0.64 -14.75
CA TRP A 60 -17.71 -0.24 -15.95
C TRP A 60 -16.33 -0.89 -16.02
N VAL A 61 -15.58 -0.90 -14.92
CA VAL A 61 -14.27 -1.55 -14.86
C VAL A 61 -14.40 -3.02 -15.27
N GLY A 62 -15.25 -3.81 -14.58
CA GLY A 62 -15.41 -5.22 -14.88
C GLY A 62 -15.92 -5.50 -16.30
N LEU A 63 -16.78 -4.63 -16.82
CA LEU A 63 -17.27 -4.76 -18.20
C LEU A 63 -16.17 -4.47 -19.23
N LEU A 64 -15.44 -3.36 -19.09
CA LEU A 64 -14.41 -2.95 -20.05
C LEU A 64 -13.17 -3.85 -20.02
N GLU A 65 -12.89 -4.51 -18.90
CA GLU A 65 -11.85 -5.53 -18.81
C GLU A 65 -12.11 -6.74 -19.72
N THR A 66 -13.37 -7.01 -20.06
CA THR A 66 -13.76 -8.20 -20.81
C THR A 66 -14.43 -7.91 -22.14
N GLN A 67 -15.03 -6.73 -22.29
CA GLN A 67 -15.74 -6.26 -23.46
C GLN A 67 -15.32 -4.81 -23.78
N PRO A 68 -14.06 -4.58 -24.18
CA PRO A 68 -13.51 -3.24 -24.40
C PRO A 68 -14.26 -2.44 -25.48
N GLN A 69 -14.98 -3.11 -26.40
CA GLN A 69 -15.80 -2.44 -27.41
C GLN A 69 -16.94 -1.59 -26.82
N PHE A 70 -17.34 -1.80 -25.55
CA PHE A 70 -18.36 -0.99 -24.90
C PHE A 70 -17.84 0.33 -24.34
N ALA A 71 -16.56 0.65 -24.54
CA ALA A 71 -15.98 1.94 -24.17
C ALA A 71 -16.71 3.13 -24.81
N GLU A 72 -17.31 2.96 -25.99
CA GLU A 72 -18.10 4.03 -26.63
C GLU A 72 -19.36 4.45 -25.84
N PHE A 73 -19.84 3.59 -24.94
CA PHE A 73 -20.99 3.85 -24.07
C PHE A 73 -20.59 4.24 -22.65
N CYS A 74 -19.30 4.19 -22.32
CA CYS A 74 -18.83 4.39 -20.96
C CYS A 74 -19.01 5.84 -20.50
N ASP A 75 -19.66 5.99 -19.35
CA ASP A 75 -19.72 7.26 -18.63
C ASP A 75 -18.48 7.39 -17.74
N TRP A 76 -17.40 7.88 -18.35
CA TRP A 76 -16.08 8.03 -17.72
C TRP A 76 -16.10 8.88 -16.43
N ASP A 77 -17.10 9.77 -16.28
CA ASP A 77 -17.22 10.62 -15.10
C ASP A 77 -17.60 9.82 -13.84
N LYS A 78 -18.18 8.63 -14.00
CA LYS A 78 -18.55 7.73 -12.89
C LYS A 78 -17.39 6.95 -12.30
N LEU A 79 -16.25 6.89 -13.00
CA LEU A 79 -15.06 6.21 -12.47
C LEU A 79 -14.38 7.13 -11.46
N ASP A 80 -14.16 6.61 -10.25
CA ASP A 80 -13.31 7.25 -9.25
C ASP A 80 -11.83 6.90 -9.45
N GLY A 81 -10.96 7.35 -8.54
CA GLY A 81 -9.52 7.10 -8.62
C GLY A 81 -9.18 5.60 -8.65
N THR A 82 -9.81 4.84 -7.78
CA THR A 82 -9.61 3.39 -7.65
C THR A 82 -10.12 2.64 -8.87
N ASP A 83 -11.28 3.03 -9.42
CA ASP A 83 -11.80 2.49 -10.67
C ASP A 83 -10.83 2.73 -11.83
N TRP A 84 -10.32 3.96 -11.96
CA TRP A 84 -9.32 4.29 -12.98
C TRP A 84 -8.05 3.48 -12.81
N ALA A 85 -7.50 3.41 -11.60
CA ALA A 85 -6.30 2.63 -11.35
C ALA A 85 -6.51 1.13 -11.64
N ASN A 86 -7.71 0.59 -11.38
CA ASN A 86 -8.05 -0.80 -11.69
C ASN A 86 -8.06 -1.00 -13.20
N LEU A 87 -8.82 -0.13 -13.90
CA LEU A 87 -8.98 -0.20 -15.34
C LEU A 87 -7.65 -0.07 -16.06
N ILE A 88 -6.83 0.93 -15.72
CA ILE A 88 -5.52 1.17 -16.34
C ILE A 88 -4.56 0.00 -16.11
N CYS A 89 -4.61 -0.65 -14.95
CA CYS A 89 -3.77 -1.81 -14.63
C CYS A 89 -4.25 -3.13 -15.26
N SER A 90 -5.44 -3.15 -15.84
CA SER A 90 -6.01 -4.34 -16.50
C SER A 90 -5.33 -4.68 -17.82
N ALA A 91 -5.69 -5.81 -18.43
CA ALA A 91 -5.09 -6.28 -19.68
C ALA A 91 -5.28 -5.30 -20.86
N TYR A 92 -6.43 -4.61 -20.91
CA TYR A 92 -6.80 -3.65 -21.96
C TYR A 92 -6.72 -2.20 -21.50
N GLY A 93 -6.36 -1.95 -20.24
CA GLY A 93 -6.39 -0.63 -19.61
C GLY A 93 -5.64 0.47 -20.34
N LEU A 94 -4.54 0.11 -21.03
CA LEU A 94 -3.74 1.07 -21.79
C LEU A 94 -4.51 1.72 -22.94
N GLU A 95 -5.54 1.06 -23.49
CA GLU A 95 -6.39 1.62 -24.55
C GLU A 95 -7.26 2.78 -24.02
N PHE A 96 -7.59 2.78 -22.73
CA PHE A 96 -8.44 3.78 -22.09
C PHE A 96 -7.67 4.92 -21.42
N ALA A 97 -6.33 4.90 -21.51
CA ALA A 97 -5.47 5.89 -20.87
C ALA A 97 -5.69 7.33 -21.36
N GLU A 98 -6.24 7.51 -22.56
CA GLU A 98 -6.60 8.83 -23.08
C GLU A 98 -7.86 9.43 -22.42
N HIS A 99 -8.73 8.57 -21.89
CA HIS A 99 -9.95 8.97 -21.18
C HIS A 99 -9.72 9.16 -19.67
N CYS A 100 -8.62 8.64 -19.13
CA CYS A 100 -8.32 8.65 -17.70
C CYS A 100 -8.26 10.08 -17.15
N ASP A 101 -9.08 10.34 -16.13
CA ASP A 101 -8.98 11.54 -15.30
C ASP A 101 -7.90 11.34 -14.23
N TRP A 102 -6.66 11.58 -14.62
CA TRP A 102 -5.48 11.50 -13.75
C TRP A 102 -5.59 12.37 -12.49
N GLY A 103 -6.48 13.36 -12.47
CA GLY A 103 -6.75 14.21 -11.31
C GLY A 103 -7.47 13.47 -10.18
N LYS A 104 -8.19 12.38 -10.48
CA LYS A 104 -8.94 11.58 -9.49
C LYS A 104 -8.07 10.57 -8.73
N LEU A 105 -6.91 10.19 -9.29
CA LEU A 105 -6.01 9.23 -8.64
C LEU A 105 -5.40 9.82 -7.37
N ASP A 106 -5.44 9.08 -6.27
CA ASP A 106 -4.70 9.41 -5.04
C ASP A 106 -3.28 8.81 -5.04
N GLY A 107 -2.59 8.88 -3.90
CA GLY A 107 -1.23 8.37 -3.77
C GLY A 107 -1.11 6.85 -3.97
N GLU A 108 -2.05 6.08 -3.42
CA GLU A 108 -2.09 4.61 -3.54
C GLU A 108 -2.39 4.21 -5.00
N ASP A 109 -3.37 4.88 -5.62
CA ASP A 109 -3.71 4.71 -7.03
C ASP A 109 -2.52 4.95 -7.94
N TRP A 110 -1.80 6.06 -7.72
CA TRP A 110 -0.60 6.39 -8.50
C TRP A 110 0.52 5.38 -8.30
N SER A 111 0.77 4.97 -7.05
CA SER A 111 1.77 3.94 -6.73
C SER A 111 1.50 2.67 -7.54
N ARG A 112 0.24 2.20 -7.52
CA ARG A 112 -0.17 1.00 -8.25
C ARG A 112 -0.03 1.15 -9.77
N VAL A 113 -0.51 2.26 -10.33
CA VAL A 113 -0.42 2.54 -11.77
C VAL A 113 1.04 2.59 -12.23
N LEU A 114 1.92 3.26 -11.48
CA LEU A 114 3.32 3.42 -11.85
C LEU A 114 4.14 2.13 -11.66
N SER A 115 3.82 1.31 -10.66
CA SER A 115 4.42 -0.01 -10.49
C SER A 115 4.17 -0.90 -11.72
N ARG A 116 2.98 -0.82 -12.31
CA ARG A 116 2.61 -1.64 -13.47
C ARG A 116 2.93 -0.99 -14.82
N HIS A 117 2.76 0.32 -14.93
CA HIS A 117 2.87 1.10 -16.15
C HIS A 117 3.72 2.36 -15.95
N PRO A 118 5.05 2.23 -15.83
CA PRO A 118 5.94 3.36 -15.55
C PRO A 118 5.94 4.46 -16.63
N ARG A 119 5.41 4.17 -17.82
CA ARG A 119 5.24 5.13 -18.92
C ARG A 119 4.34 6.33 -18.58
N PHE A 120 3.51 6.25 -17.54
CA PHE A 120 2.63 7.35 -17.11
C PHE A 120 3.28 8.26 -16.06
N ALA A 121 4.58 8.13 -15.82
CA ALA A 121 5.35 8.94 -14.87
C ALA A 121 5.37 10.45 -15.20
N ASP A 122 5.07 10.83 -16.44
CA ASP A 122 4.91 12.21 -16.90
C ASP A 122 3.55 12.82 -16.51
N LYS A 123 2.54 11.97 -16.27
CA LYS A 123 1.19 12.37 -15.84
C LYS A 123 1.01 12.36 -14.33
N CYS A 124 1.88 11.66 -13.60
CA CYS A 124 1.80 11.49 -12.16
C CYS A 124 1.93 12.82 -11.40
N ASP A 125 0.97 13.07 -10.51
CA ASP A 125 1.08 14.09 -9.47
C ASP A 125 1.84 13.53 -8.27
N TRP A 126 3.17 13.62 -8.35
CA TRP A 126 4.10 13.14 -7.32
C TRP A 126 3.86 13.73 -5.93
N SER A 127 3.14 14.85 -5.83
CA SER A 127 2.83 15.48 -4.55
C SER A 127 1.81 14.68 -3.73
N LYS A 128 0.99 13.85 -4.39
CA LYS A 128 -0.04 13.01 -3.75
C LYS A 128 0.51 11.78 -3.04
N LEU A 129 1.69 11.29 -3.44
CA LEU A 129 2.30 10.11 -2.82
C LEU A 129 2.78 10.45 -1.42
N ASP A 130 2.32 9.71 -0.42
CA ASP A 130 2.84 9.77 0.94
C ASP A 130 4.07 8.87 1.13
N GLY A 131 4.58 8.75 2.36
CA GLY A 131 5.75 7.94 2.65
C GLY A 131 5.54 6.44 2.38
N CYS A 132 4.33 5.92 2.61
CA CYS A 132 3.97 4.53 2.36
C CYS A 132 3.90 4.28 0.85
N ASP A 133 3.26 5.17 0.09
CA ASP A 133 3.16 5.10 -1.37
C ASP A 133 4.56 5.10 -2.00
N TRP A 134 5.44 6.00 -1.55
CA TRP A 134 6.82 6.05 -2.01
C TRP A 134 7.60 4.79 -1.69
N ALA A 135 7.49 4.27 -0.47
CA ALA A 135 8.19 3.06 -0.07
C ALA A 135 7.73 1.85 -0.89
N GLU A 136 6.43 1.73 -1.17
CA GLU A 136 5.88 0.69 -2.03
C GLU A 136 6.36 0.83 -3.47
N LEU A 137 6.17 2.02 -4.07
CA LEU A 137 6.57 2.26 -5.45
C LEU A 137 8.07 2.03 -5.68
N LEU A 138 8.93 2.49 -4.78
CA LEU A 138 10.38 2.31 -4.93
C LEU A 138 10.85 0.88 -4.66
N SER A 139 10.10 0.11 -3.87
CA SER A 139 10.34 -1.32 -3.69
C SER A 139 10.20 -2.05 -5.03
N ASP A 140 9.19 -1.70 -5.82
CA ASP A 140 8.95 -2.28 -7.14
C ASP A 140 9.80 -1.63 -8.25
N ARG A 141 9.94 -0.30 -8.23
CA ARG A 141 10.48 0.54 -9.31
C ARG A 141 11.51 1.55 -8.80
N ALA A 142 12.73 1.08 -8.63
CA ALA A 142 13.86 1.93 -8.21
C ALA A 142 14.17 3.10 -9.19
N GLU A 143 13.73 3.03 -10.44
CA GLU A 143 13.91 4.09 -11.45
C GLU A 143 13.25 5.44 -11.07
N PHE A 144 12.28 5.43 -10.14
CA PHE A 144 11.64 6.66 -9.65
C PHE A 144 12.34 7.33 -8.48
N ALA A 145 13.51 6.82 -8.06
CA ALA A 145 14.30 7.35 -6.95
C ALA A 145 14.64 8.85 -7.08
N GLU A 146 14.83 9.35 -8.30
CA GLU A 146 15.13 10.77 -8.57
C GLU A 146 13.92 11.69 -8.41
N LYS A 147 12.70 11.13 -8.40
CA LYS A 147 11.45 11.88 -8.18
C LYS A 147 10.96 11.79 -6.74
N CYS A 148 11.53 10.89 -5.95
CA CYS A 148 11.08 10.62 -4.59
C CYS A 148 11.29 11.81 -3.67
N ASP A 149 10.22 12.17 -2.96
CA ASP A 149 10.31 13.05 -1.80
C ASP A 149 10.74 12.22 -0.58
N TRP A 150 12.05 12.01 -0.47
CA TRP A 150 12.67 11.21 0.59
C TRP A 150 12.30 11.68 2.00
N GLY A 151 11.92 12.96 2.16
CA GLY A 151 11.51 13.53 3.45
C GLY A 151 10.18 12.99 3.99
N LYS A 152 9.34 12.40 3.11
CA LYS A 152 8.06 11.78 3.47
C LYS A 152 8.20 10.38 4.07
N LEU A 153 9.35 9.71 3.87
CA LEU A 153 9.57 8.39 4.47
C LEU A 153 9.88 8.54 5.97
N ASP A 154 9.12 7.82 6.78
CA ASP A 154 9.41 7.63 8.20
C ASP A 154 10.33 6.41 8.40
N ALA A 155 10.67 6.12 9.67
CA ALA A 155 11.54 4.98 10.00
C ALA A 155 10.98 3.63 9.52
N ILE A 156 9.66 3.44 9.50
CA ILE A 156 9.03 2.19 9.09
C ILE A 156 9.15 2.04 7.57
N ASN A 157 8.83 3.11 6.84
CA ASN A 157 8.95 3.19 5.38
C ASN A 157 10.40 2.95 4.94
N TRP A 158 11.38 3.58 5.59
CA TRP A 158 12.79 3.36 5.32
C TRP A 158 13.24 1.93 5.59
N ARG A 159 12.86 1.37 6.74
CA ARG A 159 13.21 -0.01 7.07
C ARG A 159 12.66 -0.99 6.03
N ARG A 160 11.38 -0.85 5.66
CA ARG A 160 10.74 -1.68 4.63
C ARG A 160 11.47 -1.54 3.30
N LEU A 161 11.68 -0.30 2.85
CA LEU A 161 12.32 -0.03 1.57
C LEU A 161 13.74 -0.61 1.50
N VAL A 162 14.61 -0.32 2.47
CA VAL A 162 16.01 -0.78 2.44
C VAL A 162 16.13 -2.30 2.60
N SER A 163 15.15 -2.95 3.25
CA SER A 163 15.10 -4.42 3.31
C SER A 163 14.87 -5.07 1.94
N ILE A 164 14.17 -4.38 1.03
CA ILE A 164 13.87 -4.85 -0.33
C ILE A 164 14.91 -4.30 -1.32
N ARG A 165 15.36 -3.07 -1.11
CA ARG A 165 16.26 -2.28 -1.97
C ARG A 165 17.45 -1.73 -1.17
N PRO A 166 18.45 -2.57 -0.85
CA PRO A 166 19.62 -2.15 -0.10
C PRO A 166 20.42 -1.01 -0.75
N GLU A 167 20.28 -0.82 -2.07
CA GLU A 167 20.89 0.29 -2.81
C GLU A 167 20.45 1.69 -2.32
N PHE A 168 19.33 1.80 -1.61
CA PHE A 168 18.88 3.07 -1.02
C PHE A 168 19.39 3.31 0.40
N VAL A 169 20.25 2.43 0.92
CA VAL A 169 20.82 2.59 2.27
C VAL A 169 21.44 3.97 2.44
N ASP A 170 22.20 4.48 1.48
CA ASP A 170 22.92 5.76 1.59
C ASP A 170 21.99 6.98 1.52
N ARG A 171 20.76 6.82 1.02
CA ARG A 171 19.73 7.88 0.99
C ARG A 171 18.90 7.92 2.26
N CYS A 172 18.98 6.88 3.10
CA CYS A 172 18.19 6.76 4.32
C CYS A 172 18.51 7.89 5.29
N ASP A 173 17.46 8.61 5.72
CA ASP A 173 17.52 9.62 6.76
C ASP A 173 17.48 8.93 8.13
N MET A 174 18.66 8.66 8.69
CA MET A 174 18.80 8.01 10.00
C MET A 174 18.21 8.84 11.15
N GLY A 175 18.05 10.16 10.96
CA GLY A 175 17.40 11.03 11.94
C GLY A 175 15.91 10.74 12.14
N LYS A 176 15.28 9.96 11.26
CA LYS A 176 13.88 9.50 11.41
C LYS A 176 13.72 8.39 12.43
N PHE A 177 14.79 7.67 12.79
CA PHE A 177 14.74 6.54 13.71
C PHE A 177 14.89 7.04 15.15
N THR A 178 13.89 6.77 15.98
CA THR A 178 13.87 7.20 17.39
C THR A 178 13.45 6.06 18.32
N GLY A 179 13.97 6.07 19.56
CA GLY A 179 13.63 5.12 20.63
C GLY A 179 13.63 3.66 20.15
N GLY A 180 12.53 2.95 20.38
CA GLY A 180 12.38 1.56 19.95
C GLY A 180 12.58 1.28 18.45
N GLN A 181 12.44 2.27 17.55
CA GLN A 181 12.72 2.08 16.12
C GLN A 181 14.22 1.85 15.85
N ILE A 182 15.10 2.43 16.68
CA ILE A 182 16.55 2.20 16.60
C ILE A 182 16.85 0.74 16.98
N VAL A 183 16.19 0.22 18.02
CA VAL A 183 16.32 -1.19 18.42
C VAL A 183 15.88 -2.14 17.30
N LEU A 184 14.82 -1.75 16.58
CA LEU A 184 14.28 -2.51 15.46
C LEU A 184 15.25 -2.62 14.27
N LEU A 185 16.28 -1.77 14.16
CA LEU A 185 17.36 -1.94 13.17
C LEU A 185 18.17 -3.23 13.40
N PHE A 186 18.23 -3.70 14.65
CA PHE A 186 19.01 -4.87 15.07
C PHE A 186 18.14 -6.11 15.27
N ARG A 187 16.85 -5.93 15.60
CA ARG A 187 15.89 -7.01 15.81
C ARG A 187 15.05 -7.24 14.55
N ASP A 188 15.53 -8.12 13.68
CA ASP A 188 14.76 -8.56 12.51
C ASP A 188 14.32 -10.02 12.62
N GLY A 189 13.65 -10.40 13.72
CA GLY A 189 12.83 -11.63 13.81
C GLY A 189 13.48 -12.96 13.37
N GLY A 190 14.81 -13.09 13.39
CA GLY A 190 15.53 -14.28 12.90
C GLY A 190 15.90 -14.27 11.40
N ARG A 191 15.62 -13.19 10.67
CA ARG A 191 16.21 -12.91 9.35
C ARG A 191 17.47 -12.06 9.55
N ARG A 192 18.42 -12.15 8.60
CA ARG A 192 19.67 -11.38 8.66
C ARG A 192 19.34 -9.90 8.90
N PRO A 193 20.13 -9.18 9.72
CA PRO A 193 19.97 -7.74 9.88
C PRO A 193 19.81 -7.08 8.52
N VAL A 194 19.00 -6.02 8.41
CA VAL A 194 19.06 -5.10 7.27
C VAL A 194 20.44 -4.44 7.33
N SER A 195 21.44 -5.16 6.83
CA SER A 195 22.83 -5.01 7.24
C SER A 195 23.35 -3.62 6.94
N GLY A 196 22.77 -2.94 5.96
CA GLY A 196 23.10 -1.55 5.64
C GLY A 196 22.77 -0.54 6.74
N LEU A 197 21.59 -0.63 7.37
CA LEU A 197 21.14 0.41 8.31
C LEU A 197 21.75 0.25 9.71
N ALA A 198 21.99 -0.98 10.16
CA ALA A 198 22.57 -1.25 11.48
C ALA A 198 23.99 -0.66 11.64
N HIS A 199 24.75 -0.55 10.55
CA HIS A 199 26.07 0.09 10.54
C HIS A 199 26.01 1.62 10.64
N ARG A 200 24.85 2.23 10.35
CA ARG A 200 24.63 3.67 10.39
C ARG A 200 23.92 4.14 11.66
N VAL A 201 23.80 3.29 12.68
CA VAL A 201 23.11 3.65 13.94
C VAL A 201 23.74 4.85 14.64
N ASP A 202 25.03 5.08 14.44
CA ASP A 202 25.79 6.21 15.00
C ASP A 202 25.30 7.56 14.45
N GLU A 203 24.50 7.54 13.36
CA GLU A 203 23.86 8.69 12.75
C GLU A 203 22.44 8.97 13.31
N CYS A 204 21.89 8.07 14.14
CA CYS A 204 20.60 8.26 14.79
C CYS A 204 20.69 9.20 16.00
N ASP A 205 19.56 9.78 16.40
CA ASP A 205 19.45 10.48 17.69
C ASP A 205 19.29 9.48 18.84
N LEU A 206 20.42 9.00 19.35
CA LEU A 206 20.49 8.05 20.45
C LEU A 206 19.97 8.62 21.79
N THR A 207 19.77 9.93 21.90
CA THR A 207 19.20 10.54 23.13
C THR A 207 17.74 10.17 23.35
N THR A 208 17.08 9.64 22.31
CA THR A 208 15.69 9.18 22.35
C THR A 208 15.51 7.77 22.94
N LEU A 209 16.59 7.06 23.24
CA LEU A 209 16.56 5.69 23.72
C LEU A 209 16.36 5.62 25.25
N GLY A 210 15.38 4.83 25.70
CA GLY A 210 15.21 4.47 27.12
C GLY A 210 16.17 3.35 27.56
N VAL A 211 16.21 3.04 28.86
CA VAL A 211 17.17 2.04 29.44
C VAL A 211 17.06 0.70 28.70
N SER A 212 15.83 0.22 28.51
CA SER A 212 15.58 -1.07 27.86
C SER A 212 16.05 -1.08 26.40
N ASP A 213 15.89 0.03 25.69
CA ASP A 213 16.35 0.16 24.32
C ASP A 213 17.88 0.10 24.24
N TRP A 214 18.56 0.82 25.15
CA TRP A 214 20.01 0.77 25.25
C TRP A 214 20.55 -0.62 25.58
N CYS A 215 19.93 -1.36 26.50
CA CYS A 215 20.32 -2.75 26.77
C CYS A 215 20.25 -3.60 25.49
N ASN A 216 19.20 -3.42 24.67
CA ASN A 216 19.06 -4.14 23.41
C ASN A 216 20.10 -3.72 22.36
N VAL A 217 20.42 -2.42 22.28
CA VAL A 217 21.44 -1.90 21.36
C VAL A 217 22.84 -2.38 21.77
N LEU A 218 23.22 -2.25 23.04
CA LEU A 218 24.54 -2.64 23.56
C LEU A 218 24.79 -4.15 23.49
N ALA A 219 23.73 -4.98 23.56
CA ALA A 219 23.84 -6.42 23.33
C ALA A 219 24.34 -6.78 21.91
N VAL A 220 24.16 -5.87 20.94
CA VAL A 220 24.57 -6.07 19.53
C VAL A 220 25.74 -5.16 19.13
N ARG A 221 25.82 -3.95 19.71
CA ARG A 221 26.84 -2.93 19.46
C ARG A 221 27.46 -2.47 20.79
N PRO A 222 28.28 -3.34 21.45
CA PRO A 222 28.91 -2.99 22.72
C PRO A 222 29.90 -1.82 22.60
N ASP A 223 30.37 -1.52 21.39
CA ASP A 223 31.20 -0.36 21.07
C ASP A 223 30.51 0.99 21.33
N LEU A 224 29.17 1.00 21.46
CA LEU A 224 28.39 2.21 21.76
C LEU A 224 28.26 2.51 23.26
N VAL A 225 28.97 1.80 24.14
CA VAL A 225 28.91 2.04 25.60
C VAL A 225 29.24 3.49 25.98
N GLY A 226 30.19 4.13 25.29
CA GLY A 226 30.52 5.54 25.54
C GLY A 226 29.38 6.50 25.17
N ALA A 227 28.56 6.17 24.16
CA ALA A 227 27.38 6.95 23.81
C ALA A 227 26.25 6.78 24.83
N PHE A 228 26.11 5.58 25.40
CA PHE A 228 25.20 5.32 26.52
C PHE A 228 25.58 6.13 27.76
N GLU A 229 26.86 6.09 28.16
CA GLU A 229 27.37 6.85 29.32
C GLU A 229 27.25 8.37 29.13
N ALA A 230 27.40 8.86 27.89
CA ALA A 230 27.26 10.27 27.55
C ALA A 230 25.80 10.72 27.41
N SER A 231 24.84 9.79 27.35
CA SER A 231 23.42 10.12 27.25
C SER A 231 22.98 10.89 28.49
N THR A 232 22.41 12.09 28.28
CA THR A 232 21.91 12.95 29.35
C THR A 232 20.51 12.56 29.84
N HIS A 233 20.03 11.38 29.47
CA HIS A 233 18.70 10.91 29.83
C HIS A 233 18.61 10.67 31.34
N ASP A 234 17.56 11.19 31.98
CA ASP A 234 17.33 11.00 33.40
C ASP A 234 16.78 9.60 33.66
N TRP A 235 17.69 8.64 33.83
CA TRP A 235 17.38 7.23 34.04
C TRP A 235 16.50 6.97 35.28
N ALA A 236 16.53 7.87 36.27
CA ALA A 236 15.73 7.74 37.48
C ALA A 236 14.21 7.93 37.24
N ALA A 237 13.82 8.54 36.11
CA ALA A 237 12.42 8.66 35.71
C ALA A 237 11.86 7.34 35.15
N ASP A 238 12.68 6.56 34.45
CA ASP A 238 12.28 5.27 33.86
C ASP A 238 12.19 4.15 34.91
N GLU A 239 12.96 4.22 36.00
CA GLU A 239 12.89 3.27 37.11
C GLU A 239 11.50 3.20 37.77
N LYS A 240 10.75 4.31 37.82
CA LYS A 240 9.41 4.37 38.41
C LYS A 240 8.33 3.64 37.60
N LEU A 241 8.58 3.37 36.31
CA LEU A 241 7.68 2.59 35.46
C LEU A 241 7.90 1.08 35.58
N VAL A 242 9.10 0.66 36.03
CA VAL A 242 9.48 -0.76 36.16
C VAL A 242 9.34 -1.25 37.61
N SER A 243 9.39 -0.36 38.61
CA SER A 243 9.30 -0.69 40.04
C SER A 243 7.90 -1.10 40.54
N GLY A 244 7.08 -1.74 39.70
CA GLY A 244 5.81 -2.33 40.09
C GLY A 244 5.96 -3.60 40.95
N GLU A 245 7.09 -4.31 40.87
CA GLU A 245 7.39 -5.50 41.67
C GLU A 245 8.90 -5.61 41.93
N ASP A 246 9.26 -6.04 43.14
CA ASP A 246 10.61 -6.11 43.72
C ASP A 246 11.63 -6.86 42.83
N ALA A 247 12.40 -6.11 42.03
CA ALA A 247 13.60 -6.63 41.35
C ALA A 247 14.86 -5.98 41.96
N GLU A 248 15.66 -6.77 42.68
CA GLU A 248 17.02 -6.38 43.09
C GLU A 248 17.88 -6.18 41.84
N MET A 249 18.21 -4.93 41.52
CA MET A 249 19.09 -4.57 40.40
C MET A 249 20.56 -4.72 40.80
N MET A 250 21.30 -5.44 39.97
CA MET A 250 22.75 -5.63 40.04
C MET A 250 23.46 -4.33 39.62
N PRO A 251 24.52 -3.88 40.33
CA PRO A 251 25.29 -2.69 39.92
C PRO A 251 25.90 -2.85 38.53
N ALA A 252 25.95 -1.76 37.75
CA ALA A 252 26.51 -1.75 36.39
C ALA A 252 27.95 -2.34 36.32
N GLU A 253 28.72 -2.19 37.41
CA GLU A 253 30.07 -2.70 37.57
C GLU A 253 30.17 -4.24 37.66
N GLU A 254 29.08 -4.93 38.01
CA GLU A 254 29.01 -6.40 37.99
C GLU A 254 28.59 -6.94 36.63
N PHE A 255 27.84 -6.18 35.83
CA PHE A 255 27.35 -6.63 34.52
C PHE A 255 28.47 -6.77 33.48
N PHE A 256 29.55 -6.00 33.59
CA PHE A 256 30.66 -5.98 32.61
C PHE A 256 31.89 -6.82 33.00
N LYS A 257 31.85 -7.58 34.10
CA LYS A 257 33.03 -8.34 34.59
C LYS A 257 33.36 -9.62 33.82
N ASP A 258 32.45 -10.13 33.00
CA ASP A 258 32.61 -11.43 32.34
C ASP A 258 32.95 -11.34 30.83
N ALA A 259 33.40 -10.17 30.34
CA ALA A 259 33.67 -9.93 28.92
C ALA A 259 35.17 -9.76 28.55
N GLU A 260 36.09 -10.33 29.32
CA GLU A 260 37.53 -10.46 28.94
C GLU A 260 37.89 -11.88 28.47
#